data_AF-A0A3S1BLJ0-F1
#
_entry.id   AF-A0A3S1BLJ0-F1
#
_cell.length_a   1.000
_cell.length_b   1.000
_cell.length_c   1.000
_cell.angle_alpha   90.00
_cell.angle_beta   90.00
_cell.angle_gamma   90.00
#
_symmetry.space_group_name_H-M   'P 1'
#
loop_
_entity.id
_entity.type
_entity.pdbx_description
1 polymer ?
#
loop_
_entity_poly.entity_id
_entity_poly.type
_entity_poly.pdbx_seq_one_letter_code
_entity_poly.pdbx_strand_id
1 'polypeptide(L)'
;MGLRMKFNLVLLLAFAIGLALAAYLSDQMLKQNAREEVLQNARIMIESALGARAYTAEHVKPLLTLQMKRQFLPQTVSAYAATQQFKALRAKFPEYTYKEAVLNPTNPNDRASDWEADIIREFRNNPDHKELTVERDTPTGRMLNLARPLGIYDEGCLTCHGKIEDAPKTMTDIYGVNNGFGWKLGEIVGAQVVTVPMSLPLERARQTFTTFMMLLGGVFLLLLVLLNILLHFVVIRPVVKMASIATDVSMGKPDVPEYVRAGKDEISSLSQSFNRMRLSLENAMKMLGE
;
A
#
# COMPACT_ATOMS: atom_id res chain seq x y z
N MET A 1 7.44 -24.18 37.85
CA MET A 1 6.62 -23.30 36.97
C MET A 1 5.17 -23.80 36.99
N GLY A 2 4.24 -23.01 37.53
CA GLY A 2 2.83 -23.42 37.70
C GLY A 2 2.09 -23.59 36.37
N LEU A 3 0.98 -24.32 36.38
CA LEU A 3 0.16 -24.61 35.18
C LEU A 3 -0.27 -23.34 34.44
N ARG A 4 -0.63 -22.27 35.18
CA ARG A 4 -0.95 -20.94 34.62
C ARG A 4 0.17 -20.37 33.77
N MET A 5 1.39 -20.45 34.28
CA MET A 5 2.55 -19.85 33.62
C MET A 5 2.89 -20.59 32.33
N LYS A 6 2.83 -21.93 32.34
CA LYS A 6 3.05 -22.74 31.13
C LYS A 6 1.99 -22.43 30.06
N PHE A 7 0.72 -22.38 30.44
CA PHE A 7 -0.38 -22.06 29.53
C PHE A 7 -0.25 -20.65 28.94
N ASN A 8 -0.03 -19.65 29.78
CA ASN A 8 0.10 -18.27 29.33
C ASN A 8 1.32 -18.07 28.44
N LEU A 9 2.43 -18.78 28.69
CA LEU A 9 3.60 -18.70 27.83
C LEU A 9 3.32 -19.24 26.42
N VAL A 10 2.63 -20.38 26.31
CA VAL A 10 2.23 -20.94 25.01
C VAL A 10 1.24 -20.02 24.30
N LEU A 11 0.26 -19.48 25.02
CA LEU A 11 -0.75 -18.58 24.46
C LEU A 11 -0.13 -17.27 23.96
N LEU A 12 0.76 -16.67 24.75
CA LEU A 12 1.48 -15.46 24.35
C LEU A 12 2.37 -15.70 23.14
N LEU A 13 3.06 -16.85 23.07
CA LEU A 13 3.85 -17.21 21.91
C LEU A 13 2.98 -17.35 20.66
N ALA A 14 1.87 -18.08 20.75
CA ALA A 14 0.94 -18.27 19.64
C ALA A 14 0.36 -16.93 19.16
N PHE A 15 -0.03 -16.05 20.08
CA PHE A 15 -0.55 -14.72 19.75
C PHE A 15 0.53 -13.80 19.16
N ALA A 16 1.76 -13.83 19.68
CA ALA A 16 2.87 -13.07 19.13
C ALA A 16 3.16 -13.47 17.68
N ILE A 17 3.19 -14.78 17.39
CA ILE A 17 3.38 -15.30 16.04
C ILE A 17 2.21 -14.87 15.12
N GLY A 18 0.97 -15.02 15.59
CA GLY A 18 -0.21 -14.62 14.82
C GLY A 18 -0.25 -13.13 14.51
N LEU A 19 0.05 -12.27 15.49
CA LEU A 19 0.13 -10.83 15.32
C LEU A 19 1.28 -10.43 14.39
N ALA A 20 2.46 -11.05 14.52
CA ALA A 20 3.59 -10.77 13.64
C ALA A 20 3.27 -11.12 12.18
N LEU A 21 2.64 -12.28 11.94
CA LEU A 21 2.22 -12.69 10.61
C LEU A 21 1.14 -11.75 10.03
N ALA A 22 0.12 -11.41 10.82
CA ALA A 22 -0.92 -10.47 10.41
C ALA A 22 -0.33 -9.09 10.10
N ALA A 23 0.57 -8.59 10.96
CA ALA A 23 1.24 -7.32 10.76
C ALA A 23 2.04 -7.32 9.44
N TYR A 24 2.84 -8.35 9.19
CA TYR A 24 3.63 -8.47 7.97
C TYR A 24 2.75 -8.50 6.71
N LEU A 25 1.73 -9.36 6.68
CA LEU A 25 0.85 -9.51 5.52
C LEU A 25 0.02 -8.25 5.26
N SER A 26 -0.56 -7.66 6.32
CA SER A 26 -1.38 -6.46 6.18
C SER A 26 -0.56 -5.23 5.79
N ASP A 27 0.66 -5.06 6.31
CA ASP A 27 1.54 -3.95 5.92
C ASP A 27 1.88 -3.99 4.43
N GLN A 28 2.27 -5.18 3.92
CA GLN A 28 2.57 -5.37 2.50
C GLN A 28 1.34 -5.10 1.63
N MET A 29 0.20 -5.69 1.99
CA MET A 29 -1.06 -5.53 1.24
C MET A 29 -1.51 -4.06 1.21
N LEU A 30 -1.45 -3.35 2.34
CA LEU A 30 -1.87 -1.94 2.42
C LEU A 30 -0.95 -1.02 1.61
N LYS A 31 0.37 -1.24 1.65
CA LYS A 31 1.32 -0.47 0.83
C LYS A 31 1.14 -0.73 -0.66
N GLN A 32 0.92 -1.99 -1.05
CA GLN A 32 0.68 -2.35 -2.44
C GLN A 32 -0.62 -1.72 -2.96
N ASN A 33 -1.70 -1.80 -2.18
CA ASN A 33 -2.97 -1.16 -2.53
C ASN A 33 -2.82 0.36 -2.68
N ALA A 34 -2.11 1.02 -1.76
CA ALA A 34 -1.85 2.47 -1.85
C ALA A 34 -1.05 2.82 -3.11
N ARG A 35 -0.06 2.00 -3.48
CA ARG A 35 0.71 2.18 -4.72
C ARG A 35 -0.16 2.01 -5.96
N GLU A 36 -1.01 0.98 -5.99
CA GLU A 36 -1.92 0.72 -7.11
C GLU A 36 -2.97 1.84 -7.26
N GLU A 37 -3.49 2.38 -6.16
CA GLU A 37 -4.39 3.55 -6.17
C GLU A 37 -3.70 4.78 -6.79
N VAL A 38 -2.46 5.07 -6.38
CA VAL A 38 -1.66 6.17 -6.95
C VAL A 38 -1.43 5.96 -8.45
N LEU A 39 -1.06 4.74 -8.84
CA LEU A 39 -0.80 4.40 -10.23
C LEU A 39 -2.06 4.57 -11.10
N GLN A 40 -3.22 4.14 -10.59
CA GLN A 40 -4.49 4.30 -11.28
C GLN A 40 -4.86 5.78 -11.43
N ASN A 41 -4.66 6.59 -10.40
CA ASN A 41 -4.86 8.04 -10.47
C ASN A 41 -3.92 8.68 -11.51
N ALA A 42 -2.64 8.29 -11.54
CA ALA A 42 -1.69 8.76 -12.54
C ALA A 42 -2.10 8.37 -13.98
N ARG A 43 -2.66 7.17 -14.18
CA ARG A 43 -3.22 6.73 -15.47
C ARG A 43 -4.40 7.59 -15.89
N ILE A 44 -5.36 7.84 -15.01
CA ILE A 44 -6.51 8.71 -15.33
C ILE A 44 -6.03 10.13 -15.68
N MET A 45 -5.02 10.63 -14.97
CA MET A 45 -4.42 11.95 -15.23
C MET A 45 -3.75 12.02 -16.60
N ILE A 46 -2.94 11.02 -16.98
CA ILE A 46 -2.30 11.02 -18.31
C ILE A 46 -3.34 10.87 -19.43
N GLU A 47 -4.37 10.05 -19.24
CA GLU A 47 -5.48 9.93 -20.21
C GLU A 47 -6.26 11.23 -20.34
N SER A 48 -6.47 11.97 -19.24
CA SER A 48 -7.11 13.28 -19.30
C SER A 48 -6.27 14.28 -20.10
N ALA A 49 -4.94 14.28 -19.91
CA ALA A 49 -4.01 15.10 -20.68
C ALA A 49 -4.06 14.75 -22.17
N LEU A 50 -4.06 13.45 -22.49
CA LEU A 50 -4.18 12.93 -23.86
C LEU A 50 -5.54 13.29 -24.49
N GLY A 51 -6.62 13.26 -23.73
CA GLY A 51 -7.93 13.72 -24.18
C GLY A 51 -7.94 15.20 -24.55
N ALA A 52 -7.29 16.06 -23.74
CA ALA A 52 -7.12 17.47 -24.08
C ALA A 52 -6.28 17.66 -25.36
N ARG A 53 -5.21 16.87 -25.54
CA ARG A 53 -4.40 16.86 -26.77
C ARG A 53 -5.23 16.52 -28.00
N ALA A 54 -6.02 15.45 -27.92
CA ALA A 54 -6.87 14.98 -29.00
C ALA A 54 -7.93 16.03 -29.37
N TYR A 55 -8.63 16.56 -28.37
CA TYR A 55 -9.62 17.62 -28.59
C TYR A 55 -9.01 18.85 -29.26
N THR A 56 -7.82 19.29 -28.84
CA THR A 56 -7.15 20.42 -29.47
C THR A 56 -6.76 20.13 -30.93
N ALA A 57 -6.24 18.93 -31.22
CA ALA A 57 -5.86 18.55 -32.57
C ALA A 57 -7.07 18.46 -33.52
N GLU A 58 -8.15 17.82 -33.06
CA GLU A 58 -9.31 17.46 -33.89
C GLU A 58 -10.31 18.61 -34.02
N HIS A 59 -10.53 19.39 -32.95
CA HIS A 59 -11.61 20.39 -32.91
C HIS A 59 -11.11 21.84 -32.86
N VAL A 60 -9.99 22.13 -32.20
CA VAL A 60 -9.52 23.52 -32.03
C VAL A 60 -8.62 23.96 -33.19
N LYS A 61 -7.60 23.16 -33.54
CA LYS A 61 -6.64 23.49 -34.60
C LYS A 61 -7.31 23.84 -35.94
N PRO A 62 -8.30 23.07 -36.45
CA PRO A 62 -8.91 23.38 -37.74
C PRO A 62 -9.54 24.78 -37.80
N LEU A 63 -10.16 25.22 -36.70
CA LEU A 63 -10.86 26.51 -36.60
C LEU A 63 -9.92 27.72 -36.61
N LEU A 64 -8.64 27.52 -36.30
CA LEU A 64 -7.64 28.58 -36.14
C LEU A 64 -6.56 28.56 -37.22
N THR A 65 -6.63 27.64 -38.18
CA THR A 65 -5.61 27.43 -39.24
C THR A 65 -5.31 28.71 -40.03
N LEU A 66 -6.32 29.55 -40.32
CA LEU A 66 -6.12 30.79 -41.06
C LEU A 66 -5.44 31.87 -40.20
N GLN A 67 -5.84 31.97 -38.93
CA GLN A 67 -5.25 32.91 -37.96
C GLN A 67 -3.77 32.56 -37.71
N MET A 68 -3.43 31.27 -37.65
CA MET A 68 -2.05 30.80 -37.48
C MET A 68 -1.08 31.30 -38.56
N LYS A 69 -1.57 31.59 -39.77
CA LYS A 69 -0.76 32.18 -40.85
C LYS A 69 -0.33 33.62 -40.57
N ARG A 70 -1.08 34.34 -39.73
CA ARG A 70 -0.82 35.74 -39.36
C ARG A 70 -0.09 35.86 -38.04
N GLN A 71 -0.45 35.02 -37.07
CA GLN A 71 0.13 35.01 -35.73
C GLN A 71 0.12 33.59 -35.19
N PHE A 72 1.23 33.14 -34.60
CA PHE A 72 1.25 31.83 -33.97
C PHE A 72 0.43 31.82 -32.69
N LEU A 73 -0.47 30.85 -32.59
CA LEU A 73 -1.37 30.67 -31.46
C LEU A 73 -1.03 29.34 -30.77
N PRO A 74 -0.33 29.36 -29.61
CA PRO A 74 0.01 28.13 -28.89
C PRO A 74 -1.20 27.24 -28.57
N GLN A 75 -2.40 27.82 -28.49
CA GLN A 75 -3.66 27.14 -28.22
C GLN A 75 -4.04 26.09 -29.28
N THR A 76 -3.43 26.11 -30.47
CA THR A 76 -3.63 25.09 -31.51
C THR A 76 -2.69 23.90 -31.37
N VAL A 77 -1.71 23.96 -30.46
CA VAL A 77 -0.75 22.89 -30.21
C VAL A 77 -1.30 21.97 -29.12
N SER A 78 -1.46 20.68 -29.43
CA SER A 78 -2.01 19.69 -28.50
C SER A 78 -1.33 19.68 -27.14
N ALA A 79 0.01 19.73 -27.10
CA ALA A 79 0.80 19.75 -25.88
C ALA A 79 0.51 20.97 -24.98
N TYR A 80 0.17 22.10 -25.59
CA TYR A 80 -0.11 23.34 -24.86
C TYR A 80 -1.36 23.19 -23.99
N ALA A 81 -2.44 22.64 -24.54
CA ALA A 81 -3.69 22.44 -23.80
C ALA A 81 -3.50 21.51 -22.59
N ALA A 82 -2.84 20.37 -22.78
CA ALA A 82 -2.52 19.44 -21.70
C ALA A 82 -1.67 20.09 -20.60
N THR A 83 -0.63 20.82 -20.99
CA THR A 83 0.25 21.50 -20.04
C THR A 83 -0.47 22.62 -19.28
N GLN A 84 -1.32 23.42 -19.95
CA GLN A 84 -2.09 24.47 -19.28
C GLN A 84 -3.15 23.90 -18.32
N GLN A 85 -3.80 22.79 -18.68
CA GLN A 85 -4.75 22.10 -17.80
C GLN A 85 -4.06 21.68 -16.50
N PHE A 86 -2.86 21.09 -16.57
CA PHE A 86 -2.11 20.71 -15.38
C PHE A 86 -1.53 21.90 -14.63
N LYS A 87 -1.19 23.00 -15.31
CA LYS A 87 -0.83 24.25 -14.64
C LYS A 87 -1.98 24.75 -13.76
N ALA A 88 -3.21 24.67 -14.24
CA ALA A 88 -4.39 25.01 -13.43
C ALA A 88 -4.64 23.99 -12.29
N LEU A 89 -4.44 22.69 -12.56
CA LEU A 89 -4.53 21.64 -11.53
C LEU A 89 -3.56 21.90 -10.37
N ARG A 90 -2.31 22.28 -10.69
CA ARG A 90 -1.25 22.57 -9.72
C ARG A 90 -1.56 23.72 -8.77
N ALA A 91 -2.47 24.62 -9.14
CA ALA A 91 -2.92 25.67 -8.21
C ALA A 91 -3.66 25.08 -6.99
N LYS A 92 -4.31 23.92 -7.15
CA LYS A 92 -4.98 23.18 -6.07
C LYS A 92 -4.17 21.99 -5.57
N PHE A 93 -3.35 21.39 -6.43
CA PHE A 93 -2.57 20.19 -6.17
C PHE A 93 -1.09 20.41 -6.56
N PRO A 94 -0.30 21.18 -5.79
CA PRO A 94 1.02 21.67 -6.21
C PRO A 94 2.05 20.60 -6.60
N GLU A 95 1.94 19.44 -5.95
CA GLU A 95 2.84 18.29 -6.10
C GLU A 95 2.49 17.39 -7.30
N TYR A 96 1.33 17.59 -7.92
CA TYR A 96 0.87 16.80 -9.06
C TYR A 96 1.29 17.48 -10.34
N THR A 97 2.19 16.85 -11.10
CA THR A 97 2.73 17.48 -12.32
C THR A 97 2.52 16.62 -13.55
N TYR A 98 2.39 17.28 -14.69
CA TYR A 98 2.48 16.65 -16.00
C TYR A 98 3.52 17.43 -16.80
N LYS A 99 4.36 16.69 -17.52
CA LYS A 99 5.34 17.25 -18.43
C LYS A 99 5.46 16.36 -19.65
N GLU A 100 5.53 16.96 -20.83
CA GLU A 100 5.99 16.28 -22.03
C GLU A 100 7.50 16.50 -22.14
N ALA A 101 8.28 15.60 -21.55
CA ALA A 101 9.73 15.69 -21.55
C ALA A 101 10.28 15.25 -22.91
N VAL A 102 10.95 16.15 -23.63
CA VAL A 102 11.47 15.89 -24.98
C VAL A 102 12.97 16.12 -25.00
N LEU A 103 13.72 15.29 -25.74
CA LEU A 103 15.19 15.43 -25.86
C LEU A 103 15.58 16.72 -26.58
N ASN A 104 14.85 17.06 -27.64
CA ASN A 104 15.00 18.29 -28.42
C ASN A 104 13.63 18.99 -28.56
N PRO A 105 13.13 19.68 -27.51
CA PRO A 105 11.83 20.34 -27.54
C PRO A 105 11.87 21.63 -28.34
N THR A 106 10.72 22.14 -28.78
CA THR A 106 10.55 23.53 -29.23
C THR A 106 10.62 24.53 -28.09
N ASN A 107 9.99 24.23 -26.96
CA ASN A 107 10.02 25.07 -25.78
C ASN A 107 11.09 24.53 -24.82
N PRO A 108 12.12 25.31 -24.45
CA PRO A 108 13.17 24.85 -23.55
C PRO A 108 12.69 24.33 -22.20
N ASN A 109 11.52 24.78 -21.72
CA ASN A 109 10.92 24.28 -20.47
C ASN A 109 10.52 22.79 -20.54
N ASP A 110 10.31 22.26 -21.74
CA ASP A 110 9.94 20.88 -21.99
C ASP A 110 11.16 19.97 -22.16
N ARG A 111 12.38 20.52 -22.02
CA ARG A 111 13.62 19.74 -22.16
C ARG A 111 13.67 18.67 -21.09
N ALA A 112 13.91 17.43 -21.51
CA ALA A 112 14.10 16.30 -20.62
C ALA A 112 15.30 16.57 -19.70
N SER A 113 15.07 16.40 -18.40
CA SER A 113 16.13 16.24 -17.42
C SER A 113 16.77 14.85 -17.56
N ASP A 114 17.90 14.63 -16.89
CA ASP A 114 18.69 13.40 -17.07
C ASP A 114 17.88 12.12 -16.83
N TRP A 115 17.10 12.06 -15.75
CA TRP A 115 16.27 10.89 -15.43
C TRP A 115 15.08 10.71 -16.40
N GLU A 116 14.54 11.80 -16.96
CA GLU A 116 13.51 11.73 -18.00
C GLU A 116 14.12 11.25 -19.32
N ALA A 117 15.36 11.65 -19.62
CA ALA A 117 16.10 11.16 -20.77
C ALA A 117 16.37 9.65 -20.68
N ASP A 118 16.59 9.11 -19.49
CA ASP A 118 16.72 7.67 -19.26
C ASP A 118 15.45 6.93 -19.63
N ILE A 119 14.28 7.45 -19.22
CA ILE A 119 12.96 6.92 -19.59
C ILE A 119 12.75 6.95 -21.11
N ILE A 120 13.13 8.04 -21.76
CA ILE A 120 13.00 8.17 -23.23
C ILE A 120 13.89 7.15 -23.94
N ARG A 121 15.12 6.92 -23.45
CA ARG A 121 16.01 5.89 -24.01
C ARG A 121 15.44 4.50 -23.82
N GLU A 122 14.84 4.21 -22.67
CA GLU A 122 14.17 2.93 -22.42
C GLU A 122 13.05 2.67 -23.45
N PHE A 123 12.20 3.66 -23.71
CA PHE A 123 11.16 3.54 -24.75
C PHE A 123 11.73 3.38 -26.16
N ARG A 124 12.83 4.06 -26.49
CA ARG A 124 13.52 3.91 -27.79
C ARG A 124 14.12 2.51 -27.97
N ASN A 125 14.66 1.94 -26.91
CA ASN A 125 15.30 0.63 -26.93
C ASN A 125 14.29 -0.53 -26.88
N ASN A 126 13.12 -0.30 -26.27
CA ASN A 126 12.06 -1.28 -26.10
C ASN A 126 10.71 -0.74 -26.62
N PRO A 127 10.46 -0.79 -27.95
CA PRO A 127 9.27 -0.20 -28.57
C PRO A 127 7.93 -0.79 -28.09
N ASP A 128 7.96 -2.00 -27.52
CA ASP A 128 6.78 -2.68 -26.97
C ASP A 128 6.38 -2.14 -25.59
N HIS A 129 7.29 -1.45 -24.89
CA HIS A 129 6.97 -0.80 -23.62
C HIS A 129 6.09 0.43 -23.88
N LYS A 130 4.81 0.34 -23.51
CA LYS A 130 3.84 1.44 -23.66
C LYS A 130 3.72 2.32 -22.41
N GLU A 131 4.22 1.84 -21.27
CA GLU A 131 4.11 2.50 -19.99
C GLU A 131 5.31 2.12 -19.11
N LEU A 132 5.86 3.09 -18.39
CA LEU A 132 6.90 2.88 -17.39
C LEU A 132 6.51 3.56 -16.09
N THR A 133 6.78 2.90 -14.97
CA THR A 133 6.56 3.47 -13.63
C THR A 133 7.90 3.59 -12.93
N VAL A 134 8.23 4.80 -12.48
CA VAL A 134 9.48 5.09 -11.77
C VAL A 134 9.16 5.78 -10.45
N GLU A 135 9.52 5.14 -9.35
CA GLU A 135 9.44 5.73 -8.01
C GLU A 135 10.75 6.41 -7.66
N ARG A 136 10.68 7.66 -7.18
CA ARG A 136 11.85 8.47 -6.84
C ARG A 136 11.61 9.18 -5.52
N ASP A 137 12.62 9.20 -4.67
CA ASP A 137 12.65 10.09 -3.50
C ASP A 137 13.08 11.49 -3.95
N THR A 138 12.29 12.50 -3.59
CA THR A 138 12.58 13.91 -3.86
C THR A 138 12.62 14.69 -2.53
N PRO A 139 13.10 15.94 -2.51
CA PRO A 139 13.06 16.77 -1.31
C PRO A 139 11.65 16.99 -0.73
N THR A 140 10.60 16.86 -1.55
CA THR A 140 9.19 16.99 -1.12
C THR A 140 8.58 15.65 -0.71
N GLY A 141 9.31 14.54 -0.85
CA GLY A 141 8.87 13.20 -0.46
C GLY A 141 8.97 12.19 -1.59
N ARG A 142 8.41 11.01 -1.37
CA ARG A 142 8.43 9.94 -2.38
C ARG A 142 7.39 10.19 -3.45
N MET A 143 7.81 10.18 -4.71
CA MET A 143 6.97 10.46 -5.87
C MET A 143 6.90 9.23 -6.77
N LEU A 144 5.72 8.94 -7.30
CA LEU A 144 5.51 7.99 -8.38
C LEU A 144 5.42 8.73 -9.70
N ASN A 145 6.22 8.32 -10.67
CA ASN A 145 6.24 8.87 -12.02
C ASN A 145 5.70 7.82 -12.99
N LEU A 146 4.59 8.12 -13.64
CA LEU A 146 4.04 7.33 -14.73
C LEU A 146 4.45 7.98 -16.04
N ALA A 147 5.14 7.22 -16.90
CA ALA A 147 5.58 7.70 -18.19
C ALA A 147 4.97 6.88 -19.33
N ARG A 148 4.70 7.55 -20.45
CA ARG A 148 4.33 6.94 -21.73
C ARG A 148 5.16 7.53 -22.86
N PRO A 149 5.47 6.76 -23.92
CA PRO A 149 6.30 7.26 -25.01
C PRO A 149 5.57 8.35 -25.79
N LEU A 150 6.29 9.42 -26.14
CA LEU A 150 5.83 10.44 -27.08
C LEU A 150 6.48 10.16 -28.43
N GLY A 151 5.76 9.39 -29.25
CA GLY A 151 6.16 9.06 -30.62
C GLY A 151 5.53 9.98 -31.67
N ILE A 152 6.24 10.17 -32.78
CA ILE A 152 5.73 10.89 -33.95
C ILE A 152 5.04 9.89 -34.87
N TYR A 153 3.72 9.75 -34.73
CA TYR A 153 2.92 8.80 -35.52
C TYR A 153 2.10 9.48 -36.62
N ASP A 154 2.07 10.80 -36.65
CA ASP A 154 1.31 11.61 -37.61
C ASP A 154 2.28 12.53 -38.38
N GLU A 155 2.20 12.53 -39.70
CA GLU A 155 3.00 13.41 -40.57
C GLU A 155 2.70 14.89 -40.33
N GLY A 156 1.51 15.24 -39.83
CA GLY A 156 1.14 16.59 -39.45
C GLY A 156 2.00 17.18 -38.34
N CYS A 157 2.71 16.36 -37.55
CA CYS A 157 3.73 16.83 -36.62
C CYS A 157 4.96 17.39 -37.36
N LEU A 158 5.31 16.80 -38.51
CA LEU A 158 6.49 17.17 -39.29
C LEU A 158 6.32 18.50 -40.03
N THR A 159 5.08 18.98 -40.21
CA THR A 159 4.83 20.34 -40.70
C THR A 159 5.52 21.41 -39.85
N CYS A 160 5.63 21.20 -38.53
CA CYS A 160 6.28 22.14 -37.62
C CYS A 160 7.64 21.65 -37.11
N HIS A 161 7.87 20.34 -37.04
CA HIS A 161 9.04 19.74 -36.39
C HIS A 161 9.96 18.95 -37.34
N GLY A 162 9.64 18.92 -38.64
CA GLY A 162 10.47 18.32 -39.67
C GLY A 162 11.64 19.23 -40.03
N LYS A 163 11.65 19.75 -41.26
CA LYS A 163 12.68 20.71 -41.70
C LYS A 163 12.36 22.11 -41.21
N ILE A 164 13.41 22.90 -40.99
CA ILE A 164 13.27 24.30 -40.53
C ILE A 164 12.58 25.14 -41.60
N GLU A 165 12.91 24.92 -42.87
CA GLU A 165 12.37 25.68 -44.01
C GLU A 165 10.85 25.52 -44.20
N ASP A 166 10.30 24.37 -43.79
CA ASP A 166 8.88 24.04 -43.92
C ASP A 166 8.05 24.57 -42.75
N ALA A 167 8.71 24.95 -41.65
CA ALA A 167 8.05 25.36 -40.43
C ALA A 167 7.35 26.72 -40.58
N PRO A 168 6.17 26.92 -39.96
CA PRO A 168 5.50 28.21 -40.01
C PRO A 168 6.39 29.34 -39.48
N LYS A 169 6.60 30.39 -40.29
CA LYS A 169 7.42 31.55 -39.89
C LYS A 169 6.94 32.18 -38.58
N THR A 170 5.63 32.24 -38.38
CA THR A 170 5.03 32.77 -37.15
C THR A 170 5.46 31.99 -35.89
N MET A 171 5.80 30.70 -36.02
CA MET A 171 6.30 29.85 -34.94
C MET A 171 7.79 30.09 -34.69
N THR A 172 8.60 30.14 -35.75
CA THR A 172 10.05 30.37 -35.64
C THR A 172 10.39 31.80 -35.19
N ASP A 173 9.52 32.77 -35.46
CA ASP A 173 9.63 34.15 -34.94
C ASP A 173 9.50 34.19 -33.39
N ILE A 174 8.82 33.21 -32.77
CA ILE A 174 8.65 33.12 -31.30
C ILE A 174 9.71 32.22 -30.66
N TYR A 175 9.91 31.02 -31.22
CA TYR A 175 10.75 29.99 -30.59
C TYR A 175 12.15 29.89 -31.18
N GLY A 176 12.44 30.60 -32.28
CA GLY A 176 13.68 30.45 -33.03
C GLY A 176 13.75 29.13 -33.80
N VAL A 177 14.95 28.83 -34.31
CA VAL A 177 15.22 27.66 -35.17
C VAL A 177 16.22 26.67 -34.57
N ASN A 178 16.69 26.91 -33.35
CA ASN A 178 17.80 26.17 -32.75
C ASN A 178 17.40 24.79 -32.19
N ASN A 179 16.11 24.56 -31.93
CA ASN A 179 15.62 23.37 -31.24
C ASN A 179 14.19 23.03 -31.67
N GLY A 180 13.78 21.77 -31.50
CA GLY A 180 12.43 21.31 -31.85
C GLY A 180 12.21 20.97 -33.32
N PHE A 181 13.30 20.73 -34.07
CA PHE A 181 13.28 20.33 -35.49
C PHE A 181 14.06 19.03 -35.71
N GLY A 182 13.96 18.47 -36.92
CA GLY A 182 14.66 17.27 -37.35
C GLY A 182 14.02 15.96 -36.86
N TRP A 183 12.78 16.02 -36.35
CA TRP A 183 12.06 14.82 -35.92
C TRP A 183 11.69 13.96 -37.13
N LYS A 184 11.60 12.64 -36.92
CA LYS A 184 11.24 11.68 -37.96
C LYS A 184 9.95 10.95 -37.64
N LEU A 185 9.20 10.56 -38.67
CA LEU A 185 8.04 9.68 -38.51
C LEU A 185 8.49 8.34 -37.89
N GLY A 186 7.76 7.88 -36.88
CA GLY A 186 8.06 6.70 -36.07
C GLY A 186 9.06 6.94 -34.93
N GLU A 187 9.67 8.13 -34.83
CA GLU A 187 10.64 8.41 -33.76
C GLU A 187 9.95 8.68 -32.43
N ILE A 188 10.46 8.09 -31.34
CA ILE A 188 10.10 8.46 -29.97
C ILE A 188 10.95 9.67 -29.58
N VAL A 189 10.38 10.87 -29.66
CA VAL A 189 11.11 12.13 -29.40
C VAL A 189 11.17 12.48 -27.92
N GLY A 190 10.25 11.91 -27.13
CA GLY A 190 10.12 12.22 -25.72
C GLY A 190 9.28 11.22 -24.94
N ALA A 191 8.89 11.62 -23.74
CA ALA A 191 7.99 10.89 -22.85
C ALA A 191 7.00 11.86 -22.21
N GLN A 192 5.75 11.44 -22.12
CA GLN A 192 4.72 12.11 -21.32
C GLN A 192 4.82 11.58 -19.90
N VAL A 193 5.10 12.44 -18.93
CA VAL A 193 5.38 12.05 -17.55
C VAL A 193 4.38 12.72 -16.62
N VAL A 194 3.61 11.90 -15.90
CA VAL A 194 2.79 12.33 -14.75
C VAL A 194 3.54 11.99 -13.47
N THR A 195 3.69 12.96 -12.58
CA THR A 195 4.30 12.79 -11.26
C THR A 195 3.24 13.02 -10.18
N VAL A 196 3.12 12.06 -9.27
CA VAL A 196 2.12 12.05 -8.19
C VAL A 196 2.81 11.77 -6.85
N PRO A 197 2.50 12.52 -5.77
CA PRO A 197 3.04 12.25 -4.45
C PRO A 197 2.47 10.95 -3.87
N MET A 198 3.32 10.15 -3.24
CA MET A 198 2.91 8.93 -2.51
C MET A 198 2.71 9.17 -1.01
N SER A 199 3.07 10.34 -0.50
CA SER A 199 3.04 10.67 0.94
C SER A 199 1.66 10.46 1.55
N LEU A 200 0.61 11.04 0.96
CA LEU A 200 -0.76 10.96 1.47
C LEU A 200 -1.33 9.53 1.42
N PRO A 201 -1.25 8.78 0.29
CA PRO A 201 -1.70 7.40 0.22
C PRO A 201 -0.95 6.45 1.18
N LEU A 202 0.36 6.61 1.31
CA LEU A 202 1.16 5.81 2.26
C LEU A 202 0.82 6.14 3.71
N GLU A 203 0.55 7.40 4.03
CA GLU A 203 0.10 7.79 5.37
C GLU A 203 -1.28 7.21 5.69
N ARG A 204 -2.22 7.23 4.73
CA ARG A 204 -3.52 6.55 4.89
C ARG A 204 -3.38 5.04 5.09
N ALA A 205 -2.48 4.41 4.35
CA ALA A 205 -2.16 2.99 4.53
C ALA A 205 -1.62 2.71 5.93
N ARG A 206 -0.71 3.57 6.42
CA ARG A 206 -0.15 3.49 7.78
C ARG A 206 -1.23 3.66 8.85
N GLN A 207 -2.12 4.64 8.72
CA GLN A 207 -3.21 4.88 9.67
C GLN A 207 -4.18 3.70 9.73
N THR A 208 -4.54 3.17 8.56
CA THR A 208 -5.38 1.96 8.43
C THR A 208 -4.69 0.77 9.11
N PHE A 209 -3.39 0.56 8.83
CA PHE A 209 -2.59 -0.48 9.46
C PHE A 209 -2.58 -0.37 10.99
N THR A 210 -2.29 0.83 11.53
CA THR A 210 -2.25 1.03 12.98
C THR A 210 -3.60 0.80 13.63
N THR A 211 -4.68 1.26 13.00
CA THR A 211 -6.04 1.06 13.53
C THR A 211 -6.41 -0.42 13.53
N PHE A 212 -6.12 -1.12 12.44
CA PHE A 212 -6.35 -2.56 12.32
C PHE A 212 -5.54 -3.35 13.38
N MET A 213 -4.26 -3.02 13.57
CA MET A 213 -3.41 -3.66 14.59
C MET A 213 -3.86 -3.37 16.02
N MET A 214 -4.33 -2.15 16.32
CA MET A 214 -4.88 -1.83 17.64
C MET A 214 -6.14 -2.63 17.93
N LEU A 215 -7.07 -2.71 16.97
CA LEU A 215 -8.30 -3.51 17.13
C LEU A 215 -7.99 -5.00 17.28
N LEU A 216 -7.12 -5.53 16.43
CA LEU A 216 -6.71 -6.94 16.48
C LEU A 216 -6.00 -7.27 17.80
N GLY A 217 -5.08 -6.42 18.25
CA GLY A 217 -4.43 -6.54 19.56
C GLY A 217 -5.42 -6.48 20.72
N GLY A 218 -6.42 -5.59 20.64
CA GLY A 218 -7.51 -5.50 21.61
C GLY A 218 -8.33 -6.79 21.70
N VAL A 219 -8.65 -7.41 20.55
CA VAL A 219 -9.34 -8.71 20.51
C VAL A 219 -8.48 -9.82 21.12
N PHE A 220 -7.18 -9.87 20.81
CA PHE A 220 -6.27 -10.85 21.42
C PHE A 220 -6.16 -10.67 22.94
N LEU A 221 -6.07 -9.43 23.42
CA LEU A 221 -6.05 -9.14 24.85
C LEU A 221 -7.35 -9.59 25.53
N LEU A 222 -8.50 -9.31 24.94
CA LEU A 222 -9.80 -9.77 25.42
C LEU A 222 -9.83 -11.31 25.51
N LEU A 223 -9.40 -12.00 24.45
CA LEU A 223 -9.34 -13.47 24.44
C LEU A 223 -8.38 -14.01 25.51
N LEU A 224 -7.23 -13.38 25.71
CA LEU A 224 -6.28 -13.77 26.76
C LEU A 224 -6.92 -13.70 28.15
N VAL A 225 -7.64 -12.61 28.43
CA VAL A 225 -8.36 -12.42 29.70
C VAL A 225 -9.44 -13.47 29.87
N LEU A 226 -10.29 -13.66 28.85
CA LEU A 226 -11.38 -14.64 28.90
C LEU A 226 -10.87 -16.07 29.09
N LEU A 227 -9.82 -16.47 28.36
CA LEU A 227 -9.20 -17.80 28.51
C LEU A 227 -8.56 -17.98 29.89
N ASN A 228 -7.93 -16.94 30.45
CA ASN A 228 -7.38 -17.01 31.81
C ASN A 228 -8.47 -17.15 32.88
N ILE A 229 -9.58 -16.42 32.73
CA ILE A 229 -10.75 -16.55 33.61
C ILE A 229 -11.29 -17.98 33.51
N LEU A 230 -11.54 -18.47 32.30
CA LEU A 230 -12.03 -19.82 32.07
C LEU A 230 -11.10 -20.87 32.69
N LEU A 231 -9.79 -20.82 32.39
CA LEU A 231 -8.80 -21.75 32.93
C LEU A 231 -8.74 -21.70 34.46
N HIS A 232 -8.82 -20.51 35.05
CA HIS A 232 -8.79 -20.33 36.49
C HIS A 232 -9.95 -21.07 37.17
N PHE A 233 -11.18 -20.81 36.73
CA PHE A 233 -12.39 -21.36 37.36
C PHE A 233 -12.63 -22.82 36.98
N VAL A 234 -12.35 -23.20 35.73
CA VAL A 234 -12.67 -24.53 35.21
C VAL A 234 -11.58 -25.55 35.53
N VAL A 235 -10.31 -25.19 35.56
CA VAL A 235 -9.22 -26.18 35.71
C VAL A 235 -8.43 -25.94 36.99
N ILE A 236 -7.88 -24.75 37.17
CA ILE A 236 -6.86 -24.53 38.19
C ILE A 236 -7.45 -24.56 39.60
N ARG A 237 -8.54 -23.84 39.85
CA ARG A 237 -9.14 -23.76 41.19
C ARG A 237 -9.62 -25.14 41.70
N PRO A 238 -10.33 -25.97 40.90
CA PRO A 238 -10.68 -27.34 41.30
C PRO A 238 -9.46 -28.22 41.58
N VAL A 239 -8.45 -28.22 40.70
CA VAL A 239 -7.25 -29.06 40.85
C VAL A 239 -6.44 -28.67 42.09
N VAL A 240 -6.27 -27.37 42.34
CA VAL A 240 -5.57 -26.88 43.54
C VAL A 240 -6.32 -27.27 44.81
N LYS A 241 -7.65 -27.20 44.82
CA LYS A 241 -8.47 -27.60 45.97
C LYS A 241 -8.39 -29.11 46.25
N MET A 242 -8.39 -29.94 45.21
CA MET A 242 -8.17 -31.38 45.36
C MET A 242 -6.75 -31.68 45.87
N ALA A 243 -5.73 -30.99 45.35
CA ALA A 243 -4.35 -31.16 45.80
C ALA A 243 -4.16 -30.75 47.27
N SER A 244 -4.81 -29.69 47.75
CA SER A 244 -4.73 -29.31 49.16
C SER A 244 -5.40 -30.35 50.07
N ILE A 245 -6.57 -30.88 49.68
CA ILE A 245 -7.26 -31.94 50.45
C ILE A 245 -6.41 -33.22 50.48
N ALA A 246 -5.80 -33.59 49.35
CA ALA A 246 -4.87 -34.72 49.29
C ALA A 246 -3.72 -34.57 50.30
N THR A 247 -3.14 -33.36 50.38
CA THR A 247 -2.05 -33.02 51.31
C THR A 247 -2.51 -33.13 52.76
N ASP A 248 -3.69 -32.60 53.07
CA ASP A 248 -4.25 -32.65 54.43
C ASP A 248 -4.48 -34.10 54.89
N VAL A 249 -5.03 -34.94 54.01
CA VAL A 249 -5.27 -36.37 54.30
C VAL A 249 -3.95 -37.13 54.45
N SER A 250 -2.95 -36.87 53.61
CA SER A 250 -1.64 -37.54 53.73
C SER A 250 -0.87 -37.16 55.00
N MET A 251 -1.14 -35.97 55.55
CA MET A 251 -0.55 -35.51 56.82
C MET A 251 -1.34 -36.01 58.05
N GLY A 252 -2.36 -36.85 57.86
CA GLY A 252 -3.15 -37.43 58.94
C GLY A 252 -4.07 -36.45 59.64
N LYS A 253 -4.49 -35.36 58.98
CA LYS A 253 -5.53 -34.49 59.53
C LYS A 253 -6.86 -35.26 59.57
N PRO A 254 -7.54 -35.32 60.73
CA PRO A 254 -8.86 -35.95 60.82
C PRO A 254 -9.93 -35.09 60.12
N ASP A 255 -11.01 -35.73 59.67
CA ASP A 255 -12.24 -35.09 59.14
C ASP A 255 -12.03 -34.09 57.98
N VAL A 256 -11.14 -34.39 57.03
CA VAL A 256 -10.98 -33.55 55.83
C VAL A 256 -12.21 -33.70 54.93
N PRO A 257 -12.93 -32.60 54.60
CA PRO A 257 -14.19 -32.67 53.87
C PRO A 257 -14.02 -33.10 52.41
N GLU A 258 -15.03 -33.76 51.86
CA GLU A 258 -15.04 -34.19 50.47
C GLU A 258 -15.12 -33.01 49.50
N TYR A 259 -14.42 -33.15 48.37
CA TYR A 259 -14.59 -32.24 47.25
C TYR A 259 -15.39 -32.92 46.14
N VAL A 260 -16.64 -32.52 45.99
CA VAL A 260 -17.50 -32.97 44.89
C VAL A 260 -17.67 -31.82 43.91
N ARG A 261 -17.23 -32.04 42.67
CA ARG A 261 -17.55 -31.13 41.58
C ARG A 261 -18.70 -31.71 40.78
N ALA A 262 -19.83 -31.01 40.76
CA ALA A 262 -20.96 -31.38 39.91
C ALA A 262 -20.63 -31.10 38.43
N GLY A 263 -20.97 -32.04 37.55
CA GLY A 263 -20.76 -31.90 36.11
C GLY A 263 -20.54 -33.25 35.41
N LYS A 264 -20.32 -33.19 34.10
CA LYS A 264 -19.99 -34.34 33.25
C LYS A 264 -18.63 -34.20 32.55
N ASP A 265 -17.83 -33.22 32.96
CA ASP A 265 -16.49 -32.98 32.42
C ASP A 265 -15.43 -33.87 33.10
N GLU A 266 -14.21 -33.85 32.56
CA GLU A 266 -13.07 -34.62 33.05
C GLU A 266 -12.73 -34.27 34.50
N ILE A 267 -12.98 -33.03 34.94
CA ILE A 267 -12.70 -32.61 36.31
C ILE A 267 -13.76 -33.14 37.29
N SER A 268 -15.02 -33.25 36.88
CA SER A 268 -16.07 -33.94 37.66
C SER A 268 -15.71 -35.41 37.85
N SER A 269 -15.36 -36.10 36.75
CA SER A 269 -14.90 -37.51 36.79
C SER A 269 -13.66 -37.69 37.68
N LEU A 270 -12.71 -36.75 37.60
CA LEU A 270 -11.54 -36.70 38.47
C LEU A 270 -11.92 -36.52 39.95
N SER A 271 -12.87 -35.63 40.26
CA SER A 271 -13.32 -35.40 41.65
C SER A 271 -13.93 -36.65 42.28
N GLN A 272 -14.71 -37.43 41.50
CA GLN A 272 -15.30 -38.69 41.97
C GLN A 272 -14.22 -39.74 42.23
N SER A 273 -13.28 -39.89 41.30
CA SER A 273 -12.15 -40.82 41.45
C SER A 273 -11.24 -40.44 42.62
N PHE A 274 -11.02 -39.14 42.82
CA PHE A 274 -10.27 -38.59 43.94
C PHE A 274 -10.93 -38.93 45.29
N ASN A 275 -12.24 -38.75 45.45
CA ASN A 275 -12.92 -39.08 46.70
C ASN A 275 -12.87 -40.57 47.03
N ARG A 276 -12.99 -41.47 46.04
CA ARG A 276 -12.83 -42.92 46.26
C ARG A 276 -11.44 -43.29 46.78
N MET A 277 -10.40 -42.68 46.21
CA MET A 277 -9.02 -42.87 46.67
C MET A 277 -8.81 -42.31 48.08
N ARG A 278 -9.34 -41.10 48.37
CA ARG A 278 -9.31 -40.47 49.70
C ARG A 278 -9.89 -41.40 50.76
N LEU A 279 -11.09 -41.93 50.53
CA LEU A 279 -11.79 -42.82 51.46
C LEU A 279 -11.01 -44.12 51.70
N SER A 280 -10.43 -44.69 50.65
CA SER A 280 -9.62 -45.91 50.75
C SER A 280 -8.37 -45.70 51.59
N LEU A 281 -7.69 -44.55 51.43
CA LEU A 281 -6.50 -44.18 52.20
C LEU A 281 -6.84 -43.92 53.68
N GLU A 282 -7.93 -43.20 53.94
CA GLU A 282 -8.40 -42.92 55.30
C GLU A 282 -8.72 -44.22 56.06
N ASN A 283 -9.38 -45.18 55.41
CA ASN A 283 -9.66 -46.49 55.99
C ASN A 283 -8.37 -47.29 56.25
N ALA A 284 -7.43 -47.30 55.30
CA ALA A 284 -6.16 -48.00 55.49
C ALA A 284 -5.34 -47.41 56.64
N MET A 285 -5.33 -46.08 56.81
CA MET A 285 -4.66 -45.43 57.93
C MET A 285 -5.30 -45.75 59.28
N LYS A 286 -6.63 -45.86 59.35
CA LYS A 286 -7.33 -46.31 60.57
C LYS A 286 -6.93 -47.74 60.94
N MET A 287 -6.80 -48.63 59.96
CA MET A 287 -6.39 -50.04 60.19
C MET A 287 -4.93 -50.20 60.64
N LEU A 288 -4.05 -49.22 60.40
CA LEU A 288 -2.64 -49.25 60.80
C LEU A 288 -2.36 -48.49 62.11
N GLY A 289 -3.30 -47.65 62.55
CA GLY A 289 -3.22 -46.86 63.78
C GLY A 289 -3.87 -47.50 65.00
N GLU A 290 -4.49 -48.68 64.82
CA GLU A 290 -4.81 -49.67 65.86
C GLU A 290 -3.75 -50.78 65.86
#